data_AF-A0AA50TCF9-F1
#
_entry.id   AF-A0AA50TCF9-F1
#
_cell.length_a   1.000
_cell.length_b   1.000
_cell.length_c   1.000
_cell.angle_alpha   90.00
_cell.angle_beta   90.00
_cell.angle_gamma   90.00
#
_symmetry.space_group_name_H-M   'P 1'
#
loop_
_entity.id
_entity.type
_entity.pdbx_description
1 polymer ?
#
loop_
_entity_poly.entity_id
_entity_poly.type
_entity_poly.pdbx_seq_one_letter_code
_entity_poly.pdbx_strand_id
1 'polypeptide(L)'
;ENIELHKKSQYSHVPACQISTSYYVGFAYMMMRRYADAIRTLSSALLYVQRTKQLFSARSYQNDQINKQTEQMYHLLAVCLVLHPQCVDESIQ
;
A
#
# COMPACT_ATOMS: atom_id res chain seq x y z
N GLU A 1 1.39 13.98 -16.79
CA GLU A 1 2.05 12.74 -17.25
C GLU A 1 1.84 11.67 -16.17
N ASN A 2 1.01 10.67 -16.44
CA ASN A 2 0.67 9.61 -15.47
C ASN A 2 1.74 8.52 -15.57
N ILE A 3 2.71 8.52 -14.65
CA ILE A 3 3.78 7.51 -14.62
C ILE A 3 3.15 6.18 -14.22
N GLU A 4 2.86 5.32 -15.21
CA GLU A 4 2.37 3.96 -14.99
C GLU A 4 3.48 3.06 -14.45
N LEU A 5 3.58 3.00 -13.12
CA LEU A 5 4.52 2.13 -12.40
C LEU A 5 4.18 0.63 -12.50
N HIS A 6 3.04 0.29 -13.10
CA HIS A 6 2.50 -1.06 -13.20
C HIS A 6 2.80 -1.73 -14.55
N LYS A 7 3.90 -1.37 -15.21
CA LYS A 7 4.40 -2.13 -16.37
C LYS A 7 4.86 -3.50 -15.87
N LYS A 8 4.20 -4.58 -16.32
CA LYS A 8 4.51 -5.96 -15.92
C LYS A 8 6.01 -6.23 -16.01
N SER A 9 6.66 -6.29 -14.86
CA SER A 9 8.09 -6.56 -14.74
C SER A 9 8.33 -8.06 -14.95
N GLN A 10 9.36 -8.43 -15.73
CA GLN A 10 9.72 -9.82 -16.02
C GLN A 10 10.31 -10.57 -14.82
N TYR A 11 10.40 -9.92 -13.65
CA TYR A 11 11.03 -10.45 -12.45
C TYR A 11 10.03 -11.04 -11.46
N SER A 12 10.51 -11.99 -10.65
CA SER A 12 9.75 -12.61 -9.56
C SER A 12 9.28 -11.56 -8.55
N HIS A 13 7.97 -11.55 -8.27
CA HIS A 13 7.37 -10.61 -7.34
C HIS A 13 7.84 -10.91 -5.91
N VAL A 14 8.64 -10.02 -5.32
CA VAL A 14 9.08 -10.11 -3.92
C VAL A 14 8.07 -9.39 -3.03
N PRO A 15 7.32 -10.10 -2.16
CA PRO A 15 6.22 -9.51 -1.40
C PRO A 15 6.62 -8.30 -0.54
N ALA A 16 7.77 -8.37 0.14
CA ALA A 16 8.27 -7.26 0.96
C ALA A 16 8.56 -5.99 0.14
N CYS A 17 9.15 -6.15 -1.06
CA CYS A 17 9.46 -5.03 -1.94
C CYS A 17 8.19 -4.38 -2.50
N GLN A 18 7.17 -5.19 -2.83
CA GLN A 18 5.89 -4.70 -3.33
C GLN A 18 5.16 -3.83 -2.30
N ILE A 19 5.21 -4.22 -1.01
CA ILE A 19 4.60 -3.46 0.08
C ILE A 19 5.28 -2.09 0.22
N SER A 20 6.61 -2.08 0.33
CA SER A 20 7.37 -0.84 0.45
C SER A 20 7.22 0.07 -0.78
N THR A 21 7.19 -0.51 -1.99
CA THR A 21 6.96 0.26 -3.22
C THR A 21 5.58 0.91 -3.19
N SER A 22 4.54 0.15 -2.86
CA SER A 22 3.17 0.67 -2.77
C SER A 22 3.02 1.79 -1.73
N TYR A 23 3.75 1.71 -0.61
CA TYR A 23 3.79 2.77 0.39
C TYR A 23 4.32 4.09 -0.19
N TYR A 24 5.50 4.06 -0.83
CA TYR A 24 6.09 5.27 -1.42
C TYR A 24 5.26 5.83 -2.58
N VAL A 25 4.66 4.95 -3.38
CA VAL A 25 3.77 5.34 -4.48
C VAL A 25 2.48 5.98 -3.94
N GLY A 26 1.88 5.40 -2.90
CA GLY A 26 0.73 6.00 -2.21
C GLY A 26 1.06 7.39 -1.67
N PHE A 27 2.24 7.55 -1.05
CA PHE A 27 2.71 8.85 -0.57
C PHE A 27 2.90 9.87 -1.70
N ALA A 28 3.53 9.47 -2.79
CA ALA A 28 3.72 10.32 -3.97
C ALA A 28 2.37 10.77 -4.56
N TYR A 29 1.37 9.88 -4.64
CA TYR A 29 0.04 10.24 -5.13
C TYR A 29 -0.69 11.24 -4.22
N MET A 30 -0.50 11.17 -2.90
CA MET A 30 -1.02 12.22 -2.00
C MET A 30 -0.37 13.58 -2.26
N MET A 31 0.95 13.61 -2.47
CA MET A 31 1.69 14.85 -2.77
C MET A 31 1.28 15.47 -4.11
N MET A 32 0.89 14.64 -5.09
CA MET A 32 0.32 15.07 -6.37
C MET A 32 -1.18 15.44 -6.30
N ARG A 33 -1.79 15.44 -5.11
CA ARG A 33 -3.24 15.67 -4.88
C ARG A 33 -4.17 14.68 -5.61
N ARG A 34 -3.65 13.52 -6.00
CA ARG A 34 -4.43 12.45 -6.66
C ARG A 34 -4.95 11.46 -5.64
N TYR A 35 -5.81 11.94 -4.75
CA TYR A 35 -6.28 11.17 -3.58
C TYR A 35 -7.05 9.90 -3.98
N ALA A 36 -7.86 9.94 -5.05
CA ALA A 36 -8.59 8.76 -5.51
C ALA A 36 -7.67 7.59 -5.92
N ASP A 37 -6.53 7.90 -6.55
CA ASP A 37 -5.55 6.89 -6.97
C ASP A 37 -4.65 6.45 -5.82
N ALA A 38 -4.35 7.35 -4.88
CA ALA A 38 -3.68 7.02 -3.62
C ALA A 38 -4.53 6.02 -2.81
N ILE A 39 -5.83 6.29 -2.64
CA ILE A 39 -6.77 5.42 -1.92
C ILE A 39 -6.80 4.02 -2.56
N ARG A 40 -6.94 3.93 -3.89
CA ARG A 40 -6.93 2.63 -4.60
C ARG A 40 -5.62 1.86 -4.41
N THR A 41 -4.49 2.55 -4.48
CA THR A 41 -3.15 1.93 -4.34
C THR A 41 -2.90 1.44 -2.92
N LEU A 42 -3.16 2.29 -1.92
CA LEU A 42 -3.01 1.95 -0.50
C LEU A 42 -3.94 0.80 -0.11
N SER A 43 -5.20 0.84 -0.58
CA SER A 43 -6.18 -0.21 -0.32
C SER A 43 -5.75 -1.58 -0.87
N SER A 44 -5.31 -1.60 -2.14
CA SER A 44 -4.82 -2.82 -2.79
C SER A 44 -3.59 -3.40 -2.09
N ALA A 45 -2.72 -2.52 -1.59
CA ALA A 45 -1.52 -2.91 -0.87
C ALA A 45 -1.82 -3.44 0.54
N LEU A 46 -2.77 -2.84 1.28
CA LEU A 46 -3.22 -3.36 2.57
C LEU A 46 -3.84 -4.76 2.46
N LEU A 47 -4.68 -4.98 1.45
CA LEU A 47 -5.22 -6.31 1.13
C LEU A 47 -4.11 -7.31 0.77
N TYR A 48 -3.08 -6.85 0.05
CA TYR A 48 -1.93 -7.68 -0.28
C TYR A 48 -1.13 -8.08 0.97
N VAL A 49 -0.88 -7.16 1.91
CA VAL A 49 -0.24 -7.45 3.20
C VAL A 49 -1.03 -8.52 3.96
N GLN A 50 -2.36 -8.36 4.07
CA GLN A 50 -3.21 -9.30 4.80
C GLN A 50 -3.12 -10.71 4.23
N ARG A 51 -3.11 -10.86 2.90
CA ARG A 51 -2.98 -12.17 2.22
C ARG A 51 -1.58 -12.78 2.37
N THR A 52 -0.55 -11.97 2.56
CA THR A 52 0.84 -12.42 2.57
C THR A 52 1.47 -12.48 3.97
N LYS A 53 0.73 -12.10 5.03
CA LYS A 53 1.18 -12.13 6.44
C LYS A 53 1.90 -13.42 6.84
N GLN A 54 1.40 -14.58 6.42
CA GLN A 54 1.95 -15.88 6.80
C GLN A 54 3.33 -16.15 6.18
N LEU A 55 3.62 -15.60 4.99
CA LEU A 55 4.91 -15.71 4.31
C LEU A 55 6.03 -14.93 5.03
N PHE A 56 5.66 -13.87 5.76
CA PHE A 56 6.61 -13.04 6.51
C PHE A 56 6.88 -13.55 7.92
N SER A 57 6.08 -14.49 8.43
CA SER A 57 6.26 -15.05 9.79
C SER A 57 7.59 -15.79 9.94
N ALA A 58 8.17 -16.29 8.84
CA ALA A 58 9.44 -17.01 8.85
C ALA A 58 10.67 -16.08 8.99
N ARG A 59 10.51 -14.76 8.83
CA ARG A 59 11.61 -13.77 8.89
C ARG A 59 11.24 -12.61 9.82
N SER A 60 11.37 -12.85 11.12
CA SER A 60 10.99 -11.93 12.21
C SER A 60 11.43 -10.48 12.00
N TYR A 61 12.70 -10.22 11.64
CA TYR A 61 13.19 -8.83 11.47
C TYR A 61 12.47 -8.04 10.37
N GLN A 62 12.14 -8.69 9.25
CA GLN A 62 11.41 -8.03 8.15
C GLN A 62 9.92 -7.83 8.51
N ASN A 63 9.38 -8.68 9.39
CA ASN A 63 7.99 -8.65 9.80
C ASN A 63 7.66 -7.36 10.56
N ASP A 64 8.50 -6.96 11.53
CA ASP A 64 8.29 -5.75 12.32
C ASP A 64 8.30 -4.48 11.46
N GLN A 65 9.22 -4.40 10.50
CA GLN A 65 9.29 -3.27 9.58
C GLN A 65 8.06 -3.20 8.66
N ILE A 66 7.60 -4.34 8.16
CA ILE A 66 6.40 -4.43 7.33
C ILE A 66 5.15 -4.06 8.13
N ASN A 67 5.01 -4.54 9.37
CA ASN A 67 3.88 -4.18 10.23
C ASN A 67 3.85 -2.68 10.49
N LYS A 68 4.99 -2.07 10.83
CA LYS A 68 5.08 -0.62 11.02
C LYS A 68 4.73 0.17 9.75
N GLN A 69 5.20 -0.27 8.58
CA GLN A 69 4.79 0.33 7.30
C GLN A 69 3.28 0.19 7.07
N THR A 70 2.71 -0.96 7.40
CA THR A 70 1.27 -1.24 7.26
C THR A 70 0.45 -0.31 8.14
N GLU A 71 0.84 -0.11 9.40
CA GLU A 71 0.21 0.87 10.28
C GLU A 71 0.27 2.27 9.68
N GLN A 72 1.43 2.71 9.19
CA GLN A 72 1.56 4.02 8.54
C GLN A 72 0.64 4.13 7.31
N MET A 73 0.48 3.06 6.52
CA MET A 73 -0.43 3.03 5.37
C MET A 73 -1.89 3.24 5.79
N TYR A 74 -2.34 2.64 6.90
CA TYR A 74 -3.68 2.89 7.44
C TYR A 74 -3.89 4.35 7.83
N HIS A 75 -2.92 4.98 8.50
CA HIS A 75 -3.00 6.40 8.85
C HIS A 75 -3.06 7.29 7.61
N LEU A 76 -2.24 7.00 6.59
CA LEU A 76 -2.23 7.75 5.33
C LEU A 76 -3.55 7.60 4.57
N LEU A 77 -4.15 6.40 4.58
CA LEU A 77 -5.46 6.14 4.01
C LEU A 77 -6.55 6.94 4.72
N ALA A 78 -6.54 6.97 6.05
CA ALA A 78 -7.49 7.76 6.84
C ALA A 78 -7.40 9.27 6.49
N VAL A 79 -6.19 9.81 6.36
CA VAL A 79 -5.99 11.21 5.92
C VAL A 79 -6.53 11.43 4.50
N CYS A 80 -6.27 10.50 3.58
CA CYS A 80 -6.82 10.58 2.21
C CYS A 80 -8.34 10.59 2.19
N LEU A 81 -8.99 9.79 3.04
CA LEU A 81 -10.45 9.68 3.10
C LEU A 81 -11.12 10.91 3.68
N VAL A 82 -10.49 11.57 4.66
CA VAL A 82 -10.97 12.85 5.19
C VAL A 82 -10.88 13.94 4.13
N LEU A 83 -9.80 13.96 3.33
CA LEU A 83 -9.62 14.94 2.26
C LEU A 83 -10.49 14.69 1.03
N HIS A 84 -10.75 13.42 0.72
CA HIS A 84 -11.58 13.01 -0.40
C HIS A 84 -12.45 11.81 0.00
N PRO A 85 -13.70 12.04 0.43
CA PRO A 85 -14.58 10.96 0.84
C PRO A 85 -14.91 10.07 -0.37
N GLN A 86 -14.42 8.84 -0.33
CA GLN A 86 -14.63 7.82 -1.34
C GLN A 86 -15.00 6.51 -0.64
N CYS A 87 -15.89 5.72 -1.23
CA CYS A 87 -16.18 4.38 -0.76
C CYS A 87 -14.89 3.54 -0.83
N VAL A 88 -14.47 3.01 0.32
CA VAL A 88 -13.40 2.02 0.44
C VAL A 88 -14.05 0.69 0.81
N ASP A 89 -13.44 -0.40 0.36
CA ASP A 89 -13.91 -1.75 0.66
C ASP A 89 -13.89 -2.02 2.18
N GLU A 90 -15.00 -2.53 2.72
CA GLU A 90 -15.17 -2.86 4.15
C GLU A 90 -14.12 -3.84 4.68
N SER A 91 -13.47 -4.61 3.80
CA SER A 91 -12.40 -5.53 4.20
C SER A 91 -11.12 -4.83 4.68
N ILE A 92 -11.03 -3.50 4.55
CA ILE A 92 -9.89 -2.66 4.95
C ILE A 92 -10.20 -1.89 6.25
N GLN A 93 -11.45 -1.95 6.74
CA GLN A 93 -11.91 -1.26 7.94
C GLN A 93 -11.65 -2.06 9.23
#